data_AF-A0A2P7RIT1-F1
#
_entry.id   AF-A0A2P7RIT1-F1
#
_cell.length_a   1.000
_cell.length_b   1.000
_cell.length_c   1.000
_cell.angle_alpha   90.00
_cell.angle_beta   90.00
_cell.angle_gamma   90.00
#
_symmetry.space_group_name_H-M   'P 1'
#
loop_
_entity.id
_entity.type
_entity.pdbx_description
1 polymer ?
#
loop_
_entity_poly.entity_id
_entity_poly.type
_entity_poly.pdbx_seq_one_letter_code
_entity_poly.pdbx_strand_id
1 'polypeptide(L)'
;MSRRPLAQQRALRALAEGAKATLDLLADASGRSLKMLRRDAESEGWALDRAPQEDVAARVRAIAAMLLDHIEAMGRAALEEGRKISKSDVDTALALVRSLEKIGEVMRPEEAAKENQIREDEQLAAVLERMDERIIELARELAAQMVAEACGPGRSVAGKE
;
A
#
# COMPACT_ATOMS: atom_id res chain seq x y z
N MET A 1 0.32 -33.34 8.80
CA MET A 1 0.53 -31.92 8.46
C MET A 1 1.96 -31.54 8.84
N SER A 2 2.88 -31.44 7.88
CA SER A 2 4.27 -31.04 8.16
C SER A 2 4.29 -29.62 8.70
N ARG A 3 4.78 -29.44 9.93
CA ARG A 3 5.00 -28.11 10.53
C ARG A 3 6.03 -27.39 9.67
N ARG A 4 5.61 -26.34 8.94
CA ARG A 4 6.54 -25.43 8.28
C ARG A 4 7.36 -24.72 9.37
N PRO A 5 8.68 -24.54 9.20
CA PRO A 5 9.51 -23.83 10.18
C PRO A 5 9.00 -22.39 10.35
N LEU A 6 9.01 -21.87 11.59
CA LEU A 6 8.46 -20.54 11.93
C LEU A 6 9.05 -19.41 11.09
N ALA A 7 10.33 -19.51 10.69
CA ALA A 7 11.00 -18.57 9.80
C ALA A 7 10.33 -18.50 8.42
N GLN A 8 9.96 -19.64 7.85
CA GLN A 8 9.28 -19.72 6.56
C GLN A 8 7.89 -19.07 6.60
N GLN A 9 7.13 -19.29 7.66
CA GLN A 9 5.81 -18.65 7.82
C GLN A 9 5.92 -17.13 7.97
N ARG A 10 6.92 -16.64 8.72
CA ARG A 10 7.18 -15.21 8.87
C ARG A 10 7.62 -14.58 7.55
N ALA A 11 8.48 -15.25 6.80
CA ALA A 11 8.94 -14.75 5.50
C ALA A 11 7.80 -14.69 4.47
N LEU A 12 6.96 -15.71 4.41
CA LEU A 12 5.76 -15.71 3.56
C LEU A 12 4.79 -14.60 3.95
N ARG A 13 4.57 -14.39 5.25
CA ARG A 13 3.71 -13.31 5.74
C ARG A 13 4.28 -11.93 5.39
N ALA A 14 5.57 -11.70 5.61
CA ALA A 14 6.22 -10.44 5.27
C ALA A 14 6.14 -10.14 3.76
N LEU A 15 6.34 -11.15 2.89
CA LEU A 15 6.15 -11.01 1.45
C LEU A 15 4.69 -10.69 1.09
N ALA A 16 3.72 -11.32 1.75
CA ALA A 16 2.30 -11.07 1.52
C ALA A 16 1.86 -9.67 2.00
N GLU A 17 2.48 -9.14 3.05
CA GLU A 17 2.26 -7.80 3.60
C GLU A 17 3.04 -6.71 2.83
N GLY A 18 3.72 -7.05 1.73
CA GLY A 18 4.38 -6.10 0.83
C GLY A 18 5.81 -5.73 1.21
N ALA A 19 6.47 -6.48 2.09
CA ALA A 19 7.90 -6.27 2.35
C ALA A 19 8.72 -6.45 1.05
N LYS A 20 9.77 -5.64 0.88
CA LYS A 20 10.69 -5.76 -0.26
C LYS A 20 11.25 -7.18 -0.33
N ALA A 21 11.12 -7.83 -1.48
CA ALA A 21 11.64 -9.17 -1.71
C ALA A 21 13.18 -9.16 -1.73
N THR A 22 13.80 -9.53 -0.61
CA THR A 22 15.25 -9.72 -0.49
C THR A 22 15.63 -11.19 -0.65
N LEU A 23 16.88 -11.46 -1.02
CA LEU A 23 17.36 -12.84 -1.17
C LEU A 23 17.28 -13.64 0.15
N ASP A 24 17.49 -13.00 1.29
CA ASP A 24 17.34 -13.62 2.61
C ASP A 24 15.87 -14.01 2.87
N LEU A 25 14.94 -13.11 2.55
CA LEU A 25 13.50 -13.37 2.71
C LEU A 25 13.01 -14.47 1.77
N LEU A 26 13.53 -14.51 0.54
CA LEU A 26 13.25 -15.57 -0.43
C LEU A 26 13.86 -16.91 -0.02
N ALA A 27 15.05 -16.92 0.61
CA ALA A 27 15.67 -18.12 1.16
C ALA A 27 14.81 -18.73 2.27
N ASP A 28 14.38 -17.89 3.21
CA ASP A 28 13.53 -18.32 4.32
C ASP A 28 12.15 -18.78 3.84
N ALA A 29 11.55 -18.09 2.87
CA ALA A 29 10.25 -18.46 2.32
C ALA A 29 10.30 -19.75 1.48
N SER A 30 11.36 -19.95 0.70
CA SER A 30 11.51 -21.12 -0.18
C SER A 30 12.13 -22.34 0.51
N GLY A 31 12.75 -22.15 1.68
CA GLY A 31 13.55 -23.18 2.35
C GLY A 31 14.84 -23.54 1.59
N ARG A 32 15.28 -22.69 0.65
CA ARG A 32 16.51 -22.89 -0.13
C ARG A 32 17.67 -22.14 0.49
N SER A 33 18.89 -22.60 0.25
CA SER A 33 20.08 -21.91 0.73
C SER A 33 20.25 -20.55 0.03
N LEU A 34 20.59 -19.52 0.80
CA LEU A 34 20.90 -18.17 0.29
C LEU A 34 21.98 -18.18 -0.80
N LYS A 35 23.00 -19.04 -0.66
CA LYS A 35 24.09 -19.18 -1.63
C LYS A 35 23.60 -19.64 -3.00
N MET A 36 22.63 -20.55 -3.03
CA MET A 36 22.03 -21.04 -4.27
C MET A 36 21.19 -19.95 -4.93
N LEU A 37 20.34 -19.27 -4.16
CA LEU A 37 19.54 -18.16 -4.68
C LEU A 37 20.37 -16.99 -5.20
N ARG A 38 21.52 -16.67 -4.58
CA ARG A 38 22.46 -15.68 -5.12
C ARG A 38 22.99 -16.07 -6.49
N ARG A 39 23.44 -17.32 -6.63
CA ARG A 39 23.96 -17.83 -7.91
C ARG A 39 22.88 -17.80 -8.99
N ASP A 40 21.67 -18.23 -8.66
CA ASP A 40 20.55 -18.26 -9.59
C ASP A 40 20.16 -16.82 -9.98
N ALA A 41 20.04 -15.91 -9.01
CA ALA A 41 19.74 -14.50 -9.23
C ALA A 41 20.79 -13.79 -10.11
N GLU A 42 22.07 -14.09 -9.94
CA GLU A 42 23.15 -13.58 -10.80
C GLU A 42 23.08 -14.15 -12.22
N SER A 43 22.82 -15.46 -12.34
CA SER A 43 22.78 -16.12 -13.65
C SER A 43 21.55 -15.76 -14.49
N GLU A 44 20.43 -15.46 -13.83
CA GLU A 44 19.15 -15.12 -14.44
C GLU A 44 18.89 -13.61 -14.46
N GLY A 45 19.77 -12.80 -13.86
CA GLY A 45 19.66 -11.34 -13.83
C GLY A 45 18.45 -10.83 -13.06
N TRP A 46 18.15 -11.40 -11.89
CA TRP A 46 16.99 -11.00 -11.10
C TRP A 46 17.10 -9.54 -10.62
N ALA A 47 16.09 -8.74 -10.93
CA ALA A 47 16.03 -7.32 -10.57
C ALA A 47 15.42 -7.08 -9.18
N LEU A 48 16.03 -7.62 -8.11
CA LEU A 48 15.55 -7.49 -6.72
C LEU A 48 15.72 -6.08 -6.14
N ASP A 49 16.62 -5.29 -6.72
CA ASP A 49 16.82 -3.88 -6.40
C ASP A 49 16.08 -2.93 -7.33
N ARG A 50 15.19 -3.46 -8.17
CA ARG A 50 14.23 -2.60 -8.86
C ARG A 50 13.46 -1.86 -7.77
N ALA A 51 13.59 -0.53 -7.74
CA ALA A 51 12.72 0.30 -6.93
C ALA A 51 11.27 -0.18 -7.18
N PRO A 52 10.44 -0.32 -6.12
CA PRO A 52 9.03 -0.67 -6.30
C PRO A 52 8.53 0.25 -7.40
N GLN A 53 8.09 -0.37 -8.50
CA GLN A 53 7.85 0.26 -9.79
C GLN A 53 7.32 1.67 -9.54
N GLU A 54 8.19 2.69 -9.68
CA GLU A 54 7.85 4.07 -9.31
C GLU A 54 6.45 4.32 -9.84
N ASP A 55 5.53 4.70 -8.94
CA ASP A 55 4.11 4.90 -9.23
C ASP A 55 4.05 5.57 -10.60
N VAL A 56 3.62 4.82 -11.62
CA VAL A 56 3.65 5.31 -13.00
C VAL A 56 2.88 6.61 -13.03
N ALA A 57 1.86 6.74 -12.18
CA ALA A 57 1.14 7.97 -11.92
C ALA A 57 1.98 9.11 -11.33
N ALA A 58 2.91 8.86 -10.41
CA ALA A 58 3.82 9.89 -9.91
C ALA A 58 4.77 10.38 -11.00
N ARG A 59 5.34 9.49 -11.82
CA ARG A 59 6.21 9.87 -12.94
C ARG A 59 5.44 10.65 -14.01
N VAL A 60 4.23 10.20 -14.32
CA VAL A 60 3.34 10.84 -15.28
C VAL A 60 2.91 12.23 -14.77
N ARG A 61 2.58 12.38 -13.47
CA ARG A 61 2.31 13.68 -12.85
C ARG A 61 3.51 14.63 -12.92
N ALA A 62 4.73 14.11 -12.68
CA ALA A 62 5.94 14.91 -12.79
C ALA A 62 6.17 15.41 -14.23
N ILE A 63 5.95 14.55 -15.23
CA ILE A 63 6.02 14.93 -16.65
C ILE A 63 4.95 15.98 -16.97
N ALA A 64 3.72 15.78 -16.52
CA ALA A 64 2.62 16.71 -16.75
C ALA A 64 2.92 18.11 -16.17
N ALA A 65 3.46 18.18 -14.96
CA ALA A 65 3.89 19.44 -14.33
C ALA A 65 4.96 20.17 -15.16
N MET A 66 5.98 19.45 -15.62
CA MET A 66 7.02 20.05 -16.48
C MET A 66 6.46 20.58 -17.80
N LEU A 67 5.49 19.90 -18.40
CA LEU A 67 4.85 20.35 -19.64
C LEU A 67 3.98 21.60 -19.43
N LEU A 68 3.25 21.67 -18.32
CA LEU A 68 2.51 22.85 -17.91
C LEU A 68 3.43 24.05 -17.69
N ASP A 69 4.51 23.87 -16.93
CA ASP A 69 5.52 24.91 -16.69
C ASP A 69 6.10 25.47 -18.01
N HIS A 70 6.32 24.59 -18.98
CA HIS A 70 6.82 24.98 -20.29
C HIS A 70 5.81 25.82 -21.07
N ILE A 71 4.53 25.42 -21.12
CA ILE A 71 3.46 26.19 -21.77
C ILE A 71 3.30 27.56 -21.10
N GLU A 72 3.31 27.60 -19.77
CA GLU A 72 3.22 28.85 -19.02
C GLU A 72 4.40 29.79 -19.29
N ALA A 73 5.63 29.24 -19.35
CA ALA A 73 6.82 30.03 -19.67
C ALA A 73 6.75 30.64 -21.07
N MET A 74 6.26 29.88 -22.06
CA MET A 74 6.02 30.41 -23.41
C MET A 74 4.97 31.52 -23.42
N GLY A 75 3.88 31.35 -22.66
CA GLY A 75 2.83 32.36 -22.52
C GLY A 75 3.33 33.65 -21.87
N ARG A 76 4.10 33.54 -20.77
CA ARG A 76 4.73 34.70 -20.10
C ARG A 76 5.70 35.44 -21.01
N ALA A 77 6.58 34.71 -21.71
CA ALA A 77 7.52 35.32 -22.66
C ALA A 77 6.80 36.07 -23.81
N ALA A 78 5.66 35.56 -24.28
CA ALA A 78 4.87 36.24 -25.30
C ALA A 78 4.17 37.52 -24.79
N LEU A 79 3.68 37.49 -23.55
CA LEU A 79 2.94 38.60 -22.92
C LEU A 79 3.87 39.72 -22.41
N GLU A 80 4.99 39.38 -21.77
CA GLU A 80 5.87 40.34 -21.11
C GLU A 80 6.97 40.88 -22.03
N GLU A 81 7.53 40.05 -22.91
CA GLU A 81 8.66 40.45 -23.77
C GLU A 81 8.21 40.94 -25.15
N GLY A 82 6.89 40.94 -25.43
CA GLY A 82 6.34 41.26 -26.76
C GLY A 82 6.83 40.30 -27.86
N ARG A 83 7.31 39.12 -27.45
CA ARG A 83 7.89 38.12 -28.35
C ARG A 83 6.80 37.64 -29.31
N LYS A 84 7.06 37.76 -30.61
CA LYS A 84 6.14 37.21 -31.63
C LYS A 84 6.09 35.70 -31.49
N ILE A 85 4.94 35.19 -31.07
CA ILE A 85 4.64 33.76 -31.05
C ILE A 85 4.68 33.26 -32.50
N SER A 86 5.57 32.33 -32.79
CA SER A 86 5.65 31.68 -34.09
C SER A 86 4.58 30.59 -34.20
N LYS A 87 4.18 30.25 -35.44
CA LYS A 87 3.27 29.14 -35.69
C LYS A 87 3.77 27.82 -35.08
N SER A 88 5.09 27.60 -35.10
CA SER A 88 5.73 26.43 -34.46
C SER A 88 5.58 26.40 -32.94
N ASP A 89 5.56 27.56 -32.28
CA ASP A 89 5.35 27.63 -30.82
C ASP A 89 3.90 27.25 -30.47
N VAL A 90 2.95 27.70 -31.29
CA VAL A 90 1.53 27.33 -31.15
C VAL A 90 1.31 25.84 -31.41
N ASP A 91 1.91 25.30 -32.47
CA ASP A 91 1.80 23.88 -32.80
C ASP A 91 2.43 22.99 -31.70
N THR A 92 3.53 23.46 -31.09
CA THR A 92 4.18 22.81 -29.95
C THR A 92 3.27 22.84 -28.71
N ALA A 93 2.71 23.99 -28.36
CA ALA A 93 1.77 24.11 -27.25
C ALA A 93 0.55 23.17 -27.43
N LEU A 94 0.01 23.10 -28.65
CA LEU A 94 -1.12 22.23 -28.97
C LEU A 94 -0.78 20.74 -28.83
N ALA A 95 0.43 20.34 -29.24
CA ALA A 95 0.91 18.97 -29.05
C ALA A 95 1.08 18.62 -27.56
N LEU A 96 1.58 19.57 -26.76
CA LEU A 96 1.72 19.38 -25.31
C LEU A 96 0.37 19.26 -24.61
N VAL A 97 -0.61 20.11 -24.95
CA VAL A 97 -1.98 20.01 -24.40
C VAL A 97 -2.61 18.67 -24.71
N ARG A 98 -2.51 18.19 -25.96
CA ARG A 98 -3.03 16.86 -26.35
C ARG A 98 -2.34 15.72 -25.61
N SER A 99 -1.04 15.85 -25.35
CA SER A 99 -0.30 14.85 -24.57
C SER A 99 -0.75 14.81 -23.10
N LEU A 100 -1.06 15.98 -22.52
CA LEU A 100 -1.62 16.10 -21.18
C LEU A 100 -3.04 15.51 -21.08
N GLU A 101 -3.89 15.78 -22.06
CA GLU A 101 -5.22 15.16 -22.16
C GLU A 101 -5.11 13.63 -22.21
N LYS A 102 -4.18 13.11 -23.04
CA LYS A 102 -3.98 11.66 -23.17
C LYS A 102 -3.48 11.02 -21.89
N ILE A 103 -2.59 11.70 -21.18
CA ILE A 103 -2.12 11.32 -19.85
C ILE A 103 -3.29 11.25 -18.86
N GLY A 104 -4.16 12.26 -18.86
CA GLY A 104 -5.35 12.29 -17.99
C GLY A 104 -6.32 11.14 -18.25
N GLU A 105 -6.52 10.74 -19.51
CA GLU A 105 -7.35 9.57 -19.85
C GLU A 105 -6.79 8.25 -19.32
N VAL A 106 -5.47 8.07 -19.38
CA VAL A 106 -4.79 6.84 -18.94
C VAL A 106 -4.74 6.74 -17.41
N MET A 107 -4.63 7.89 -16.72
CA MET A 107 -4.55 7.96 -15.25
C MET A 107 -5.90 7.84 -14.54
N ARG A 108 -6.99 8.31 -15.18
CA ARG A 108 -8.35 8.25 -14.62
C ARG A 108 -8.77 6.90 -14.02
N PRO A 109 -8.54 5.76 -14.68
CA PRO A 109 -8.89 4.45 -14.10
C PRO A 109 -8.03 4.08 -12.88
N GLU A 110 -6.76 4.49 -12.84
CA GLU A 110 -5.88 4.22 -11.68
C GLU A 110 -6.26 5.07 -10.46
N GLU A 111 -6.63 6.33 -10.67
CA GLU A 111 -7.10 7.22 -9.61
C GLU A 111 -8.44 6.74 -9.04
N ALA A 112 -9.39 6.36 -9.90
CA ALA A 112 -10.67 5.79 -9.48
C ALA A 112 -10.49 4.45 -8.73
N ALA A 113 -9.50 3.64 -9.11
CA ALA A 113 -9.16 2.41 -8.39
C ALA A 113 -8.59 2.71 -7.00
N LYS A 114 -7.66 3.66 -6.88
CA LYS A 114 -7.09 4.09 -5.59
C LYS A 114 -8.16 4.68 -4.66
N GLU A 115 -9.06 5.50 -5.19
CA GLU A 115 -10.16 6.10 -4.41
C GLU A 115 -11.15 5.03 -3.91
N ASN A 116 -11.50 4.05 -4.75
CA ASN A 116 -12.32 2.92 -4.32
C ASN A 116 -11.65 2.10 -3.22
N GLN A 117 -10.34 1.86 -3.34
CA GLN A 117 -9.59 1.10 -2.34
C GLN A 117 -9.50 1.83 -1.00
N ILE A 118 -9.26 3.15 -0.99
CA ILE A 118 -9.31 3.97 0.23
C ILE A 118 -10.69 3.87 0.89
N ARG A 119 -11.75 3.97 0.09
CA ARG A 119 -13.12 3.86 0.61
C ARG A 119 -13.41 2.47 1.18
N GLU A 120 -12.93 1.41 0.54
CA GLU A 120 -13.04 0.04 1.02
C GLU A 120 -12.27 -0.16 2.33
N ASP A 121 -11.06 0.40 2.44
CA ASP A 121 -10.23 0.35 3.64
C ASP A 121 -10.88 1.13 4.81
N GLU A 122 -11.47 2.30 4.55
CA GLU A 122 -12.23 3.07 5.54
C GLU A 122 -13.46 2.29 6.04
N GLN A 123 -14.19 1.65 5.12
CA GLN A 123 -15.33 0.79 5.49
C GLN A 123 -14.88 -0.40 6.33
N LEU A 124 -13.76 -1.03 5.96
CA LEU A 124 -13.18 -2.13 6.71
C LEU A 124 -12.76 -1.68 8.11
N ALA A 125 -12.09 -0.54 8.25
CA ALA A 125 -11.73 0.03 9.55
C ALA A 125 -12.97 0.25 10.44
N ALA A 126 -14.05 0.81 9.89
CA ALA A 126 -15.30 1.02 10.62
C ALA A 126 -16.02 -0.29 11.02
N VAL A 127 -15.83 -1.38 10.26
CA VAL A 127 -16.33 -2.71 10.66
C VAL A 127 -15.47 -3.27 11.79
N LEU A 128 -14.15 -3.16 11.68
CA LEU A 128 -13.22 -3.64 12.71
C LEU A 128 -13.40 -2.92 14.04
N GLU A 129 -13.63 -1.61 14.02
CA GLU A 129 -13.91 -0.81 15.22
C GLU A 129 -15.17 -1.30 15.95
N ARG A 130 -16.27 -1.53 15.20
CA ARG A 130 -17.50 -2.11 15.78
C ARG A 130 -17.30 -3.51 16.35
N MET A 131 -16.43 -4.32 15.74
CA MET A 131 -16.09 -5.64 16.26
C MET A 131 -15.29 -5.52 17.57
N ASP A 132 -14.34 -4.59 17.64
CA ASP A 132 -13.53 -4.35 18.84
C ASP A 132 -14.40 -3.88 20.02
N GLU A 133 -15.28 -2.90 19.78
CA GLU A 133 -16.26 -2.43 20.77
C GLU A 133 -17.08 -3.59 21.33
N ARG A 134 -17.58 -4.47 20.45
CA ARG A 134 -18.40 -5.61 20.87
C ARG A 134 -17.59 -6.65 21.65
N ILE A 135 -16.32 -6.88 21.28
CA ILE A 135 -15.42 -7.78 22.02
C ILE A 135 -15.19 -7.23 23.43
N ILE A 136 -14.96 -5.93 23.56
CA ILE A 136 -14.75 -5.27 24.85
C ILE A 136 -16.00 -5.39 25.73
N GLU A 137 -17.20 -5.17 25.17
CA GLU A 137 -18.47 -5.36 25.88
C GLU A 137 -18.61 -6.79 26.42
N LEU A 138 -18.46 -7.79 25.54
CA LEU A 138 -18.59 -9.20 25.92
C LEU A 138 -17.56 -9.62 26.97
N ALA A 139 -16.33 -9.11 26.86
CA ALA A 139 -15.28 -9.38 27.84
C ALA A 139 -15.63 -8.77 29.21
N ARG A 140 -16.20 -7.57 29.25
CA ARG A 140 -16.66 -6.92 30.50
C ARG A 140 -17.84 -7.68 31.12
N GLU A 141 -18.80 -8.11 30.31
CA GLU A 141 -19.93 -8.92 30.78
C GLU A 141 -19.46 -10.25 31.39
N LEU A 142 -18.56 -10.95 30.70
CA LEU A 142 -17.97 -12.20 31.20
C LEU A 142 -17.18 -11.98 32.50
N ALA A 143 -16.37 -10.92 32.57
CA ALA A 143 -15.63 -10.60 33.78
C ALA A 143 -16.57 -10.30 34.97
N ALA A 144 -17.68 -9.58 34.73
CA ALA A 144 -18.68 -9.32 35.75
C ALA A 144 -19.37 -10.61 36.24
N GLN A 145 -19.69 -11.53 35.33
CA GLN A 145 -20.25 -12.85 35.67
C GLN A 145 -19.27 -13.67 36.52
N MET A 146 -17.99 -13.73 36.12
CA MET A 146 -16.96 -14.44 36.88
C MET A 146 -16.78 -13.88 38.30
N VAL A 147 -16.85 -12.55 38.47
CA VAL A 147 -16.79 -11.91 39.80
C VAL A 147 -18.04 -12.23 40.62
N ALA A 148 -19.22 -12.22 40.01
CA ALA A 148 -20.47 -12.56 40.69
C ALA A 148 -20.50 -14.03 41.16
N GLU A 149 -20.00 -14.96 40.34
CA GLU A 149 -19.86 -16.37 40.70
C GLU A 149 -18.82 -16.59 41.80
N ALA A 150 -17.70 -15.87 41.76
CA ALA A 150 -16.65 -15.94 42.79
C ALA A 150 -17.08 -15.34 44.14
N CYS A 151 -17.95 -14.33 44.13
CA CYS A 151 -18.52 -13.68 45.32
C CYS A 151 -19.86 -14.27 45.80
N GLY A 152 -20.36 -15.33 45.15
CA GLY A 152 -21.52 -16.08 45.62
C GLY A 152 -21.28 -16.62 47.04
N PRO A 153 -22.33 -16.70 47.89
CA PRO A 153 -22.18 -16.96 49.31
C PRO A 153 -21.40 -18.25 49.51
N GLY A 154 -20.30 -18.14 50.25
CA GLY A 154 -19.40 -19.22 50.57
C GLY A 154 -20.19 -20.49 50.88
N ARG A 155 -19.82 -21.57 50.18
CA ARG A 155 -20.19 -22.93 50.51
C ARG A 155 -19.70 -23.19 51.93
N SER A 156 -20.53 -22.84 52.92
CA SER A 156 -20.36 -23.21 54.31
C SER A 156 -20.61 -24.71 54.39
N VAL A 157 -19.55 -25.47 54.09
CA VAL A 157 -19.44 -26.86 54.50
C VAL A 157 -19.26 -26.81 56.02
N ALA A 158 -20.38 -26.63 56.73
CA ALA A 158 -20.45 -26.84 58.15
C ALA A 158 -20.24 -28.34 58.38
N GLY A 159 -19.06 -28.70 58.87
CA GLY A 159 -18.88 -29.96 59.55
C GLY A 159 -19.91 -30.06 60.68
N LYS A 160 -20.70 -31.12 60.66
CA LYS A 160 -21.34 -31.65 61.85
C LYS A 160 -20.96 -33.11 61.96
N GLU A 161 -20.43 -33.38 63.15
CA GLU A 161 -20.08 -34.64 63.81
C GLU A 161 -21.05 -35.80 63.53
#